data_AF-A0AAV0Y2W8-F1
#
_entry.id   AF-A0AAV0Y2W8-F1
#
_cell.length_a   1.000
_cell.length_b   1.000
_cell.length_c   1.000
_cell.angle_alpha   90.00
_cell.angle_beta   90.00
_cell.angle_gamma   90.00
#
_symmetry.space_group_name_H-M   'P 1'
#
loop_
_entity.id
_entity.type
_entity.pdbx_description
1 polymer ?
#
loop_
_entity_poly.entity_id
_entity_poly.type
_entity_poly.pdbx_seq_one_letter_code
_entity_poly.pdbx_strand_id
1 'polypeptide(L)'
;MEIVSGNNGKIIKEKVLDLLHKNDRFKILKQISVVLSGREGSVLPPNFTPMMSSCMKFALITSVDVERSFSTYKMILTEKRTNMTPQNMEKYIVINCYENKK
;
A
#
# COMPACT_ATOMS: atom_id res chain seq x y z
N MET A 1 -4.05 21.04 4.23
CA MET A 1 -3.93 20.18 5.43
C MET A 1 -3.94 21.13 6.61
N GLU A 2 -5.05 21.24 7.32
CA GLU A 2 -5.14 22.12 8.50
C GLU A 2 -4.14 21.64 9.55
N ILE A 3 -3.29 22.55 9.98
CA ILE A 3 -2.27 22.26 10.98
C ILE A 3 -2.97 22.42 12.32
N VAL A 4 -3.34 21.30 12.95
CA VAL A 4 -3.86 21.30 14.32
C VAL A 4 -2.78 21.88 15.22
N SER A 5 -3.05 23.01 15.87
CA SER A 5 -2.12 23.69 16.76
C SER A 5 -2.24 23.19 18.21
N GLY A 6 -1.21 23.45 19.03
CA GLY A 6 -1.20 23.06 20.44
C GLY A 6 -0.76 21.62 20.70
N ASN A 7 -0.93 21.16 21.95
CA ASN A 7 -0.39 19.88 22.42
C ASN A 7 -0.96 18.67 21.66
N ASN A 8 -2.27 18.72 21.36
CA ASN A 8 -2.94 17.67 20.57
C ASN A 8 -2.37 17.58 19.15
N GLY A 9 -2.08 18.72 18.52
CA GLY A 9 -1.43 18.77 17.21
C GLY A 9 -0.04 18.15 17.19
N LYS A 10 0.75 18.41 18.25
CA LYS A 10 2.08 17.81 18.43
C LYS A 10 1.99 16.29 18.54
N ILE A 11 1.09 15.77 19.38
CA ILE A 11 0.88 14.32 19.56
C ILE A 11 0.47 13.65 18.23
N ILE A 12 -0.46 14.26 17.49
CA ILE A 12 -0.91 13.71 16.20
C ILE A 12 0.25 13.69 15.20
N LYS A 13 1.02 14.79 15.11
CA LYS A 13 2.16 14.88 14.20
C LYS A 13 3.22 13.83 14.51
N GLU A 14 3.59 13.68 15.78
CA GLU A 14 4.56 12.66 16.22
C GLU A 14 4.07 11.26 15.87
N LYS A 15 2.79 10.95 16.13
CA LYS A 15 2.21 9.64 15.79
C LYS A 15 2.23 9.34 14.29
N VAL A 16 1.92 10.34 13.46
CA VAL A 16 1.97 10.19 11.99
C VAL A 16 3.42 9.98 11.52
N LEU A 17 4.37 10.76 12.04
CA LEU A 17 5.78 10.61 11.69
C LEU A 17 6.33 9.24 12.09
N ASP A 18 5.99 8.77 13.29
CA ASP A 18 6.36 7.43 13.77
C ASP A 18 5.81 6.32 12.87
N LEU A 19 4.55 6.41 12.44
CA LEU A 19 3.94 5.45 11.53
C LEU A 19 4.63 5.46 10.15
N LEU A 20 4.94 6.64 9.62
CA LEU A 20 5.66 6.77 8.35
C LEU A 20 7.10 6.26 8.45
N HIS A 21 7.76 6.46 9.60
CA HIS A 21 9.11 5.94 9.83
C HIS A 21 9.13 4.41 9.94
N LYS A 22 8.12 3.81 10.58
CA LYS A 22 8.01 2.35 10.72
C LYS A 22 7.68 1.64 9.39
N ASN A 23 7.12 2.36 8.42
CA ASN A 23 6.72 1.79 7.14
C ASN A 23 7.70 2.15 6.02
N ASP A 24 8.86 1.50 5.98
CA ASP A 24 9.87 1.75 4.93
C ASP A 24 9.37 1.45 3.51
N ARG A 25 8.42 0.52 3.35
CA ARG A 25 7.81 0.21 2.05
C ARG A 25 6.97 1.37 1.50
N PHE A 26 6.42 2.22 2.37
CA PHE A 26 5.75 3.44 1.95
C PHE A 26 6.72 4.41 1.25
N LYS A 27 7.98 4.49 1.70
CA LYS A 27 9.00 5.32 1.05
C LYS A 27 9.29 4.83 -0.38
N ILE A 28 9.36 3.51 -0.57
CA ILE A 28 9.53 2.87 -1.88
C ILE A 28 8.35 3.20 -2.79
N LEU A 29 7.11 3.02 -2.30
CA LEU A 29 5.91 3.35 -3.08
C LEU A 29 5.85 4.84 -3.47
N LYS A 30 6.27 5.74 -2.56
CA LYS A 30 6.35 7.17 -2.85
C LYS A 30 7.36 7.48 -3.96
N GLN A 31 8.54 6.83 -3.94
CA GLN A 31 9.52 6.97 -5.02
C GLN A 31 8.97 6.50 -6.37
N ILE A 32 8.33 5.32 -6.40
CA ILE A 32 7.70 4.79 -7.61
C ILE A 32 6.60 5.73 -8.11
N SER A 33 5.78 6.29 -7.22
CA SER A 33 4.75 7.28 -7.57
C SER A 33 5.33 8.53 -8.23
N VAL A 34 6.48 9.01 -7.75
CA VAL A 34 7.19 10.16 -8.37
C VAL A 34 7.67 9.81 -9.78
N VAL A 35 8.22 8.60 -9.97
CA VAL A 35 8.64 8.11 -11.30
C VAL A 35 7.44 8.01 -12.24
N LEU A 36 6.33 7.42 -11.79
CA LEU A 36 5.10 7.27 -12.58
C LEU A 36 4.44 8.62 -12.91
N SER A 37 4.69 9.66 -12.12
CA SER A 37 4.21 11.02 -12.39
C SER A 37 5.03 11.74 -13.47
N GLY A 38 6.11 11.13 -13.97
CA GLY A 38 6.97 11.73 -15.00
C GLY A 38 7.84 12.89 -14.51
N ARG A 39 8.09 12.99 -13.21
CA ARG A 39 8.94 14.07 -12.67
C ARG A 39 10.39 13.87 -13.12
N GLU A 40 11.01 14.93 -13.64
CA GLU A 40 12.41 14.93 -14.05
C GLU A 40 13.36 14.61 -12.88
N GLY A 41 14.44 13.90 -13.17
CA GLY A 41 15.42 13.46 -12.16
C GLY A 41 14.91 12.37 -11.21
N SER A 42 13.71 11.81 -11.45
CA SER A 42 13.21 10.67 -10.68
C SER A 42 14.03 9.40 -10.96
N VAL A 43 14.30 8.63 -9.91
CA VAL A 43 15.10 7.41 -9.99
C VAL A 43 14.27 6.24 -9.46
N LEU A 44 14.34 5.12 -10.17
CA LEU A 44 13.70 3.89 -9.72
C LEU A 44 14.34 3.39 -8.42
N PRO A 45 13.54 2.90 -7.46
CA PRO A 45 14.09 2.28 -6.26
C PRO A 45 14.95 1.06 -6.62
N PRO A 46 15.96 0.73 -5.79
CA PRO A 46 16.77 -0.47 -6.00
C PRO A 46 15.87 -1.72 -6.06
N ASN A 47 16.23 -2.66 -6.94
CA ASN A 47 15.50 -3.91 -7.20
C ASN A 47 14.15 -3.76 -7.91
N PHE A 48 13.79 -2.57 -8.41
CA PHE A 48 12.60 -2.38 -9.25
C PHE A 48 12.97 -2.22 -10.72
N THR A 49 12.39 -3.06 -11.57
CA THR A 49 12.47 -2.88 -13.03
C THR A 49 11.40 -1.89 -13.49
N PRO A 50 11.59 -1.23 -14.67
CA PRO A 50 10.55 -0.37 -15.25
C PRO A 50 9.19 -1.07 -15.38
N MET A 51 9.19 -2.37 -15.69
CA MET A 51 7.97 -3.18 -15.78
C MET A 51 7.30 -3.39 -14.42
N MET A 52 8.07 -3.71 -13.37
CA MET A 52 7.51 -3.83 -12.02
C MET A 52 6.92 -2.51 -11.54
N SER A 53 7.60 -1.40 -11.82
CA SER A 53 7.14 -0.06 -11.44
C SER A 53 5.91 0.38 -12.23
N SER A 54 5.80 0.05 -13.51
CA SER A 54 4.59 0.37 -14.30
C SER A 54 3.34 -0.36 -13.78
N CYS A 55 3.51 -1.59 -13.26
CA CYS A 55 2.43 -2.33 -12.60
C CYS A 55 1.93 -1.65 -11.31
N MET A 56 2.79 -0.90 -10.62
CA MET A 56 2.43 -0.19 -9.37
C MET A 56 1.50 1.01 -9.59
N LYS A 57 1.17 1.39 -10.83
CA LYS A 57 0.17 2.44 -11.10
C LYS A 57 -1.22 2.14 -10.52
N PHE A 58 -1.49 0.87 -10.23
CA PHE A 58 -2.72 0.40 -9.60
C PHE A 58 -2.57 0.12 -8.09
N ALA A 59 -1.40 0.40 -7.51
CA ALA A 59 -1.17 0.18 -6.09
C ALA A 59 -2.04 1.14 -5.27
N LEU A 60 -2.70 0.61 -4.24
CA LEU A 60 -3.53 1.40 -3.34
C LEU A 60 -2.62 2.21 -2.40
N ILE A 61 -2.65 3.53 -2.54
CA ILE A 61 -1.80 4.45 -1.76
C ILE A 61 -2.50 4.90 -0.47
N THR A 62 -3.83 4.87 -0.43
CA THR A 62 -4.58 5.29 0.76
C THR A 62 -4.75 4.13 1.74
N SER A 63 -4.62 4.42 3.04
CA SER A 63 -4.84 3.41 4.10
C SER A 63 -6.27 2.88 4.09
N VAL A 64 -7.24 3.69 3.67
CA VAL A 64 -8.66 3.32 3.59
C VAL A 64 -8.88 2.23 2.55
N ASP A 65 -8.27 2.36 1.37
CA ASP A 65 -8.41 1.35 0.31
C ASP A 65 -7.71 0.04 0.69
N VAL A 66 -6.56 0.15 1.38
CA VAL A 66 -5.87 -1.00 1.95
C VAL A 66 -6.76 -1.70 2.98
N GLU A 67 -7.32 -0.97 3.94
CA GLU A 67 -8.21 -1.53 4.97
C GLU A 67 -9.46 -2.21 4.38
N ARG A 68 -10.10 -1.56 3.40
CA ARG A 68 -11.23 -2.14 2.66
C ARG A 68 -10.83 -3.45 1.98
N SER A 69 -9.67 -3.49 1.34
CA SER A 69 -9.16 -4.71 0.70
C SER A 69 -8.90 -5.84 1.71
N PHE A 70 -8.28 -5.52 2.85
CA PHE A 70 -8.05 -6.49 3.94
C PHE A 70 -9.37 -7.02 4.54
N SER A 71 -10.39 -6.17 4.64
CA SER A 71 -11.73 -6.59 5.07
C SER A 71 -12.33 -7.62 4.10
N THR A 72 -12.23 -7.37 2.79
CA THR A 72 -12.65 -8.32 1.76
C THR A 72 -11.85 -9.62 1.84
N TYR A 73 -10.53 -9.53 1.99
CA TYR A 73 -9.65 -10.71 2.07
C TYR A 73 -9.71 -11.42 3.42
N LYS A 74 -10.46 -10.90 4.40
CA LYS A 74 -10.52 -11.47 5.75
C LYS A 74 -10.89 -12.95 5.74
N MET A 75 -11.87 -13.37 4.94
CA MET A 75 -12.21 -14.78 4.83
C MET A 75 -11.07 -15.61 4.24
N ILE A 76 -10.42 -15.12 3.18
CA ILE A 76 -9.30 -15.82 2.52
C ILE A 76 -8.10 -15.94 3.46
N LEU A 77 -7.79 -14.89 4.23
CA LEU A 77 -6.62 -14.82 5.10
C LEU A 77 -6.84 -15.48 6.48
N THR A 78 -8.09 -15.56 6.95
CA THR A 78 -8.42 -16.07 8.29
C THR A 78 -8.89 -17.53 8.26
N GLU A 79 -9.40 -18.03 7.13
CA GLU A 79 -9.88 -19.40 7.06
C GLU A 79 -8.75 -20.43 7.09
N LYS A 80 -8.59 -21.07 8.26
CA LYS A 80 -7.79 -22.28 8.43
C LYS A 80 -8.47 -23.54 7.86
N ARG A 81 -9.74 -23.43 7.44
CA ARG A 81 -10.61 -24.59 7.11
C ARG A 81 -10.25 -25.26 5.79
N THR A 82 -9.57 -24.57 4.88
CA THR A 82 -9.38 -25.02 3.50
C THR A 82 -8.00 -25.62 3.20
N ASN A 83 -7.09 -25.79 4.18
CA ASN A 83 -5.69 -26.20 3.96
C ASN A 83 -5.08 -25.52 2.73
N MET A 84 -5.36 -24.22 2.61
CA MET A 84 -5.10 -23.47 1.40
C MET A 84 -3.60 -23.24 1.28
N THR A 85 -3.01 -23.68 0.18
CA THR A 85 -1.60 -23.42 -0.10
C THR A 85 -1.38 -21.92 -0.37
N PRO A 86 -0.19 -21.37 -0.09
CA PRO A 86 0.12 -19.98 -0.40
C PRO A 86 -0.16 -19.61 -1.87
N GLN A 87 0.11 -20.53 -2.81
CA GLN A 87 -0.15 -20.33 -4.23
C GLN A 87 -1.64 -20.22 -4.54
N ASN A 88 -2.49 -21.00 -3.84
CA ASN A 88 -3.93 -20.88 -3.98
C ASN A 88 -4.42 -19.58 -3.35
N MET A 89 -3.87 -19.18 -2.21
CA MET A 89 -4.19 -17.92 -1.55
C MET A 89 -3.89 -16.71 -2.46
N GLU A 90 -2.72 -16.69 -3.13
CA GLU A 90 -2.37 -15.66 -4.10
C GLU A 90 -3.39 -15.55 -5.23
N LYS A 91 -3.82 -16.68 -5.82
CA LYS A 91 -4.83 -16.69 -6.89
C LYS A 91 -6.15 -16.09 -6.42
N TYR A 92 -6.63 -16.44 -5.23
CA TYR A 92 -7.86 -15.90 -4.67
C TYR A 92 -7.78 -14.40 -4.38
N ILE A 93 -6.64 -13.93 -3.88
CA ILE A 93 -6.38 -12.50 -3.67
C ILE A 93 -6.40 -11.76 -5.00
N VAL A 94 -5.76 -12.28 -6.05
CA VAL A 94 -5.74 -11.66 -7.38
C VAL A 94 -7.15 -11.52 -7.96
N ILE A 95 -7.97 -12.59 -7.89
CA ILE A 95 -9.36 -12.56 -8.37
C ILE A 95 -10.16 -11.50 -7.63
N ASN A 96 -10.12 -11.51 -6.30
CA ASN A 96 -10.87 -10.53 -5.52
C ASN A 96 -10.35 -9.10 -5.72
N CYS A 97 -9.05 -8.90 -5.92
CA CYS A 97 -8.48 -7.60 -6.22
C CYS A 97 -9.02 -7.03 -7.54
N TYR A 98 -9.21 -7.86 -8.56
CA TYR A 98 -9.80 -7.44 -9.84
C TYR A 98 -11.27 -7.02 -9.69
N GLU A 99 -12.07 -7.83 -8.99
CA GLU A 99 -13.50 -7.56 -8.76
C GLU A 99 -13.75 -6.28 -7.94
N ASN A 100 -12.80 -5.87 -7.09
CA ASN A 100 -12.90 -4.66 -6.27
C ASN A 100 -12.49 -3.36 -7.00
N LYS A 101 -12.07 -3.41 -8.27
CA LYS A 101 -11.68 -2.21 -9.06
C LYS A 101 -12.87 -1.41 -9.64
N LYS A 102 -14.08 -1.52 -9.07
CA LYS A 102 -15.25 -0.75 -9.52
C LYS A 102 -15.07 0.76 -9.38
#